data_AF-A0A2E2VY70-F1
#
_entry.id   AF-A0A2E2VY70-F1
#
_cell.length_a   1.000
_cell.length_b   1.000
_cell.length_c   1.000
_cell.angle_alpha   90.00
_cell.angle_beta   90.00
_cell.angle_gamma   90.00
#
_symmetry.space_group_name_H-M   'P 1'
#
loop_
_entity.id
_entity.type
_entity.pdbx_description
1 polymer ?
#
loop_
_entity_poly.entity_id
_entity_poly.type
_entity_poly.pdbx_seq_one_letter_code
_entity_poly.pdbx_strand_id
1 'polypeptide(L)'
;MKTLFKTIIYLKLITGLLLSNNINALVGINPTSSITAKNDQFSFSINSTEYFTFNQSEDIESYKRYVVEFDIYKPREIKKNNKWDNLSLIFSSTSGSGDNNSQSYGISYNFNKRKFGITSSVHTHNLKFNSFEYSPLEASVSYHFRFRKKEIKPFIQLSYVDFNDESIDNQTILNLGAFSKINKLSIGTNIVSYFEKLKEGDDSFSYLGVSLSYIFD
;
A
#
# COMPACT_ATOMS: atom_id res chain seq x y z
N MET A 1 5.36 23.65 14.89
CA MET A 1 6.59 23.01 15.42
C MET A 1 6.36 22.04 16.59
N LYS A 2 5.73 22.44 17.70
CA LYS A 2 5.55 21.53 18.87
C LYS A 2 4.80 20.23 18.55
N THR A 3 3.76 20.30 17.70
CA THR A 3 2.98 19.12 17.28
C THR A 3 3.80 18.16 16.42
N LEU A 4 4.53 18.68 15.41
CA LEU A 4 5.43 17.91 14.56
C LEU A 4 6.49 17.16 15.39
N PHE A 5 7.12 17.85 16.35
CA PHE A 5 8.14 17.26 17.21
C PHE A 5 7.57 16.14 18.11
N LYS A 6 6.40 16.35 18.73
CA LYS A 6 5.71 15.30 19.50
C LYS A 6 5.35 14.09 18.64
N THR A 7 4.90 14.34 17.40
CA THR A 7 4.57 13.26 16.46
C THR A 7 5.80 12.45 16.08
N ILE A 8 6.94 13.10 15.82
CA ILE A 8 8.21 12.41 15.55
C ILE A 8 8.61 11.55 16.76
N ILE A 9 8.43 12.03 17.98
CA ILE A 9 8.69 11.26 19.19
C ILE A 9 7.76 10.04 19.30
N TYR A 10 6.45 10.20 19.08
CA TYR A 10 5.51 9.08 19.11
C TYR A 10 5.79 8.04 18.04
N LEU A 11 6.12 8.48 16.82
CA LEU A 11 6.57 7.60 15.74
C LEU A 11 7.80 6.82 16.16
N LYS A 12 8.84 7.49 16.68
CA LYS A 12 10.06 6.82 17.15
C LYS A 12 9.78 5.82 18.29
N LEU A 13 8.89 6.14 19.22
CA LEU A 13 8.51 5.24 20.31
C LEU A 13 7.75 4.01 19.81
N ILE A 14 6.78 4.19 18.90
CA ILE A 14 6.02 3.07 18.32
C ILE A 14 6.96 2.20 17.47
N THR A 15 7.80 2.81 16.63
CA THR A 15 8.81 2.08 15.84
C THR A 15 9.78 1.33 16.75
N GLY A 16 10.27 1.94 17.83
CA GLY A 16 11.13 1.28 18.82
C GLY A 16 10.45 0.09 19.50
N LEU A 17 9.16 0.20 19.82
CA LEU A 17 8.37 -0.92 20.36
C LEU A 17 8.21 -2.05 19.33
N LEU A 18 7.94 -1.73 18.07
CA LEU A 18 7.81 -2.74 17.00
C LEU A 18 9.14 -3.47 16.77
N LEU A 19 10.26 -2.74 16.75
CA LEU A 19 11.61 -3.29 16.68
C LEU A 19 11.91 -4.25 17.85
N SER A 20 11.55 -3.88 19.08
CA SER A 20 11.77 -4.73 20.25
C SER A 20 10.98 -6.05 20.25
N ASN A 21 9.94 -6.16 19.41
CA ASN A 21 9.11 -7.35 19.28
C ASN A 21 9.37 -8.11 17.96
N ASN A 22 10.45 -7.81 17.23
CA ASN A 22 10.78 -8.40 15.93
C ASN A 22 9.68 -8.25 14.86
N ILE A 23 8.91 -7.16 14.90
CA ILE A 23 7.87 -6.85 13.91
C ILE A 23 8.46 -5.91 12.85
N ASN A 24 8.41 -6.31 11.57
CA ASN A 24 8.84 -5.47 10.46
C ASN A 24 7.94 -4.22 10.37
N ALA A 25 8.55 -3.04 10.49
CA ALA A 25 7.83 -1.76 10.47
C ALA A 25 8.17 -0.95 9.21
N LEU A 26 7.14 -0.37 8.60
CA LEU A 26 7.24 0.49 7.41
C LEU A 26 6.72 1.88 7.77
N VAL A 27 7.58 2.85 8.05
CA VAL A 27 7.09 4.21 8.32
C VAL A 27 6.94 4.95 7.00
N GLY A 28 5.70 5.20 6.57
CA GLY A 28 5.40 5.96 5.37
C GLY A 28 5.09 7.40 5.69
N ILE A 29 5.88 8.36 5.20
CA ILE A 29 5.45 9.75 5.21
C ILE A 29 4.36 9.86 4.13
N ASN A 30 3.14 10.26 4.52
CA ASN A 30 2.02 10.57 3.59
C ASN A 30 2.51 11.38 2.39
N PRO A 31 1.74 11.45 1.28
CA PRO A 31 2.22 12.06 0.07
C PRO A 31 2.99 13.36 0.37
N THR A 32 4.31 13.29 0.20
CA THR A 32 5.24 14.41 0.39
C THR A 32 4.85 15.55 -0.53
N SER A 33 4.18 15.21 -1.63
CA SER A 33 3.38 16.10 -2.45
C SER A 33 2.17 15.38 -3.02
N SER A 34 1.05 16.09 -3.12
CA SER A 34 -0.13 15.63 -3.85
C SER A 34 -0.64 16.72 -4.78
N ILE A 35 -0.87 16.40 -6.05
CA ILE A 35 -1.59 17.27 -6.99
C ILE A 35 -2.91 16.60 -7.28
N THR A 36 -4.02 17.28 -6.98
CA THR A 36 -5.36 16.80 -7.34
C THR A 36 -6.03 17.87 -8.18
N ALA A 37 -6.51 17.51 -9.37
CA ALA A 37 -7.49 18.33 -10.07
C ALA A 37 -8.81 17.58 -10.15
N LYS A 38 -9.89 18.31 -9.92
CA LYS A 38 -11.23 17.77 -9.91
C LYS A 38 -12.20 18.72 -10.60
N ASN A 39 -12.89 18.17 -11.57
CA ASN A 39 -14.08 18.72 -12.22
C ASN A 39 -15.24 17.72 -11.98
N ASP A 40 -16.46 18.13 -12.28
CA ASP A 40 -17.64 17.28 -12.34
C ASP A 40 -17.42 15.99 -13.18
N GLN A 41 -16.62 16.05 -14.25
CA GLN A 41 -16.42 14.93 -15.19
C GLN A 41 -15.05 14.23 -15.10
N PHE A 42 -14.12 14.79 -14.34
CA PHE A 42 -12.74 14.31 -14.30
C PHE A 42 -12.16 14.48 -12.90
N SER A 43 -11.46 13.48 -12.42
CA SER A 43 -10.52 13.65 -11.32
C SER A 43 -9.21 13.01 -11.70
N PHE A 44 -8.11 13.67 -11.37
CA PHE A 44 -6.81 13.00 -11.28
C PHE A 44 -6.17 13.31 -9.94
N SER A 45 -5.39 12.36 -9.45
CA SER A 45 -4.48 12.59 -8.32
C SER A 45 -3.10 12.05 -8.64
N ILE A 46 -2.08 12.81 -8.27
CA ILE A 46 -0.69 12.38 -8.25
C ILE A 46 -0.25 12.43 -6.80
N ASN A 47 0.27 11.32 -6.27
CA ASN A 47 0.74 11.19 -4.89
C ASN A 47 2.18 10.69 -4.89
N SER A 48 3.09 11.46 -4.29
CA SER A 48 4.49 11.07 -4.08
C SER A 48 4.68 10.66 -2.63
N THR A 49 4.96 9.41 -2.30
CA THR A 49 5.11 8.91 -0.92
C THR A 49 6.54 8.44 -0.70
N GLU A 50 7.13 8.75 0.44
CA GLU A 50 8.44 8.21 0.84
C GLU A 50 8.22 7.23 2.01
N TYR A 51 8.64 5.98 1.80
CA TYR A 51 8.58 4.91 2.79
C TYR A 51 9.96 4.67 3.37
N PHE A 52 10.04 4.51 4.68
CA PHE A 52 11.23 4.08 5.38
C PHE A 52 10.99 2.67 5.91
N THR A 53 11.86 1.75 5.51
CA THR A 53 11.84 0.37 6.00
C THR A 53 12.93 0.23 7.04
N PHE A 54 12.62 -0.50 8.12
CA PHE A 54 13.58 -0.81 9.17
C PHE A 54 13.76 -2.33 9.12
N ASN A 55 14.82 -2.80 8.45
CA ASN A 55 15.20 -4.20 8.54
C ASN A 55 15.93 -4.43 9.87
N GLN A 56 15.80 -5.64 10.43
CA GLN A 56 16.35 -6.04 11.73
C GLN A 56 17.88 -5.94 11.83
N SER A 57 18.58 -5.60 10.73
CA SER A 57 20.04 -5.56 10.60
C SER A 57 20.62 -4.15 10.34
N GLU A 58 20.07 -3.12 10.99
CA GLU A 58 20.65 -1.77 11.17
C GLU A 58 20.51 -0.73 10.04
N ASP A 59 20.28 -1.11 8.77
CA ASP A 59 20.11 -0.13 7.70
C ASP A 59 18.66 0.36 7.52
N ILE A 60 18.47 1.68 7.60
CA ILE A 60 17.22 2.34 7.21
C ILE A 60 17.25 2.52 5.69
N GLU A 61 16.38 1.81 4.98
CA GLU A 61 16.21 2.01 3.55
C GLU A 61 15.01 2.90 3.24
N SER A 62 15.18 3.84 2.31
CA SER A 62 14.11 4.71 1.83
C SER A 62 13.66 4.31 0.44
N TYR A 63 12.35 4.23 0.25
CA TYR A 63 11.71 3.97 -1.04
C TYR A 63 10.81 5.14 -1.41
N LYS A 64 10.91 5.61 -2.66
CA LYS A 64 10.05 6.67 -3.19
C LYS A 64 9.03 6.07 -4.12
N ARG A 65 7.76 6.41 -3.91
CA ARG A 65 6.65 5.93 -4.73
C ARG A 65 5.85 7.07 -5.30
N TYR A 66 5.64 7.05 -6.61
CA TYR A 66 4.70 7.91 -7.30
C TYR A 66 3.47 7.09 -7.68
N VAL A 67 2.28 7.56 -7.31
CA VAL A 67 1.00 6.98 -7.71
C VAL A 67 0.23 8.03 -8.49
N VAL A 68 -0.22 7.67 -9.69
CA VAL A 68 -1.11 8.49 -10.50
C VAL A 68 -2.44 7.74 -10.65
N GLU A 69 -3.52 8.39 -10.24
CA GLU A 69 -4.88 7.87 -10.37
C GLU A 69 -5.70 8.78 -11.27
N PHE A 70 -6.39 8.21 -12.25
CA PHE A 70 -7.30 8.91 -13.16
C PHE A 70 -8.68 8.29 -13.10
N ASP A 71 -9.72 9.08 -12.83
CA ASP A 71 -11.10 8.61 -12.95
C ASP A 71 -11.49 8.54 -14.44
N ILE A 72 -11.81 7.33 -14.91
CA ILE A 72 -12.32 7.09 -16.28
C ILE A 72 -13.83 7.35 -16.34
N TYR A 73 -14.54 7.01 -15.27
CA TYR A 73 -15.99 7.16 -15.20
C TYR A 73 -16.45 7.73 -13.87
N LYS A 74 -17.15 8.87 -13.98
CA LYS A 74 -17.81 9.57 -12.89
C LYS A 74 -19.11 10.20 -13.41
N PRO A 75 -20.29 9.73 -12.98
CA PRO A 75 -21.56 10.16 -13.59
C PRO A 75 -21.94 11.61 -13.29
N ARG A 76 -22.63 12.22 -14.26
CA ARG A 76 -22.86 13.67 -14.46
C ARG A 76 -23.85 14.38 -13.51
N GLU A 77 -24.56 13.70 -12.61
CA GLU A 77 -25.56 14.37 -11.75
C GLU A 77 -25.41 14.08 -10.26
N ILE A 78 -25.02 15.12 -9.52
CA ILE A 78 -25.00 15.18 -8.06
C ILE A 78 -26.42 15.46 -7.58
N LYS A 79 -27.31 14.46 -7.58
CA LYS A 79 -28.42 14.49 -6.62
C LYS A 79 -27.79 14.32 -5.24
N LYS A 80 -27.92 15.33 -4.37
CA LYS A 80 -27.26 15.56 -3.06
C LYS A 80 -27.02 14.34 -2.14
N ASN A 81 -27.61 13.17 -2.40
CA ASN A 81 -27.52 11.97 -1.55
C ASN A 81 -27.00 10.69 -2.26
N ASN A 82 -26.69 10.68 -3.56
CA ASN A 82 -26.19 9.47 -4.24
C ASN A 82 -24.69 9.59 -4.57
N LYS A 83 -23.85 8.89 -3.81
CA LYS A 83 -22.45 8.66 -4.17
C LYS A 83 -22.42 7.49 -5.16
N TRP A 84 -22.36 7.81 -6.44
CA TRP A 84 -22.22 6.82 -7.52
C TRP A 84 -20.86 6.15 -7.49
N ASP A 85 -20.80 4.95 -8.06
CA ASP A 85 -19.58 4.16 -8.16
C ASP A 85 -18.55 4.83 -9.08
N ASN A 86 -17.26 4.59 -8.85
CA ASN A 86 -16.15 5.21 -9.57
C ASN A 86 -15.29 4.12 -10.23
N LEU A 87 -14.88 4.33 -11.48
CA LEU A 87 -13.87 3.52 -12.16
C LEU A 87 -12.62 4.37 -12.42
N SER A 88 -11.48 3.91 -11.96
CA SER A 88 -10.21 4.63 -12.02
C SER A 88 -9.07 3.76 -12.56
N LEU A 89 -8.17 4.36 -13.34
CA LEU A 89 -6.86 3.77 -13.65
C LEU A 89 -5.86 4.20 -12.59
N ILE A 90 -5.00 3.28 -12.19
CA ILE A 90 -3.93 3.50 -11.21
C ILE A 90 -2.62 3.11 -11.86
N PHE A 91 -1.67 4.03 -11.89
CA PHE A 91 -0.30 3.80 -12.29
C PHE A 91 0.57 4.05 -11.07
N SER A 92 1.53 3.18 -10.78
CA SER A 92 2.51 3.51 -9.76
C SER A 92 3.92 3.09 -10.12
N SER A 93 4.89 3.82 -9.60
CA SER A 93 6.31 3.52 -9.73
C SER A 93 6.94 3.70 -8.37
N THR A 94 7.66 2.70 -7.91
CA THR A 94 8.40 2.68 -6.64
C THR A 94 9.87 2.46 -6.95
N SER A 95 10.76 3.26 -6.37
CA SER A 95 12.22 3.11 -6.49
C SER A 95 12.87 3.10 -5.10
N GLY A 96 13.88 2.25 -4.94
CA GLY A 96 14.68 2.07 -3.72
C GLY A 96 16.18 2.09 -3.98
N SER A 97 16.95 1.58 -3.01
CA SER A 97 18.41 1.41 -3.07
C SER A 97 18.82 0.39 -4.13
N GLY A 98 19.99 0.58 -4.75
CA GLY A 98 20.62 -0.45 -5.60
C GLY A 98 19.78 -0.87 -6.83
N ASP A 99 19.15 0.08 -7.52
CA ASP A 99 18.24 -0.13 -8.66
C ASP A 99 16.97 -0.96 -8.36
N ASN A 100 16.70 -1.30 -7.09
CA ASN A 100 15.44 -1.94 -6.72
C ASN A 100 14.26 -1.05 -7.12
N ASN A 101 13.38 -1.54 -7.99
CA ASN A 101 12.24 -0.77 -8.43
C ASN A 101 11.03 -1.64 -8.77
N SER A 102 9.85 -1.04 -8.77
CA SER A 102 8.60 -1.69 -9.11
C SER A 102 7.71 -0.72 -9.87
N GLN A 103 7.05 -1.19 -10.92
CA GLN A 103 6.05 -0.44 -11.66
C GLN A 103 4.74 -1.21 -11.64
N SER A 104 3.62 -0.51 -11.49
CA SER A 104 2.31 -1.13 -11.42
C SER A 104 1.29 -0.44 -12.32
N TYR A 105 0.43 -1.23 -12.93
CA TYR A 105 -0.70 -0.79 -13.73
C TYR A 105 -1.96 -1.45 -13.20
N GLY A 106 -2.97 -0.67 -12.87
CA GLY A 106 -4.16 -1.17 -12.21
C GLY A 106 -5.44 -0.47 -12.63
N ILE A 107 -6.54 -1.17 -12.39
CA ILE A 107 -7.91 -0.68 -12.59
C ILE A 107 -8.64 -0.87 -11.26
N SER A 108 -9.29 0.19 -10.79
CA SER A 108 -10.03 0.20 -9.53
C SER A 108 -11.48 0.57 -9.77
N TYR A 109 -12.38 -0.23 -9.21
CA TYR A 109 -13.80 0.07 -9.18
C TYR A 109 -14.29 0.22 -7.75
N ASN A 110 -14.76 1.41 -7.40
CA ASN A 110 -15.23 1.76 -6.06
C ASN A 110 -16.76 1.82 -6.02
N PHE A 111 -17.38 0.85 -5.38
CA PHE A 111 -18.81 0.83 -5.06
C PHE A 111 -19.14 1.80 -3.92
N ASN A 112 -19.31 3.07 -4.23
CA ASN A 112 -19.40 4.15 -3.26
C ASN A 112 -20.61 4.06 -2.33
N LYS A 113 -21.75 3.55 -2.83
CA LYS A 113 -22.94 3.30 -2.00
C LYS A 113 -22.73 2.13 -1.04
N ARG A 114 -22.08 1.06 -1.52
CA ARG A 114 -21.80 -0.18 -0.77
C ARG A 114 -20.55 -0.09 0.10
N LYS A 115 -19.74 0.97 -0.05
CA LYS A 115 -18.50 1.20 0.69
C LYS A 115 -17.51 0.05 0.54
N PHE A 116 -17.37 -0.36 -0.71
CA PHE A 116 -16.57 -1.48 -1.13
C PHE A 116 -15.81 -1.08 -2.41
N GLY A 117 -14.63 -1.61 -2.61
CA GLY A 117 -13.83 -1.37 -3.81
C GLY A 117 -13.09 -2.64 -4.22
N ILE A 118 -12.89 -2.80 -5.51
CA ILE A 118 -12.07 -3.87 -6.08
C ILE A 118 -10.99 -3.20 -6.92
N THR A 119 -9.75 -3.63 -6.76
CA THR A 119 -8.64 -3.18 -7.60
C THR A 119 -7.90 -4.39 -8.12
N SER A 120 -7.72 -4.45 -9.44
CA SER A 120 -6.84 -5.43 -10.07
C SER A 120 -5.61 -4.71 -10.62
N SER A 121 -4.43 -5.28 -10.45
CA SER A 121 -3.17 -4.67 -10.90
C SER A 121 -2.14 -5.71 -11.32
N VAL A 122 -1.32 -5.32 -12.28
CA VAL A 122 -0.09 -6.04 -12.66
C VAL A 122 1.08 -5.19 -12.22
N HIS A 123 2.10 -5.82 -11.63
CA HIS A 123 3.33 -5.18 -11.20
C HIS A 123 4.52 -5.87 -11.87
N THR A 124 5.47 -5.08 -12.32
CA THR A 124 6.78 -5.54 -12.75
C THR A 124 7.78 -5.09 -11.71
N HIS A 125 8.60 -6.00 -11.20
CA HIS A 125 9.62 -5.68 -10.23
C HIS A 125 11.01 -5.88 -10.85
N ASN A 126 11.98 -5.10 -10.39
CA ASN A 126 13.39 -5.42 -10.49
C ASN A 126 13.93 -5.43 -9.06
N LEU A 127 14.34 -6.60 -8.61
CA LEU A 127 14.81 -6.86 -7.25
C LEU A 127 16.27 -7.30 -7.30
N LYS A 128 17.16 -6.49 -6.74
CA LYS A 128 18.59 -6.78 -6.59
C LYS A 128 18.91 -7.03 -5.12
N PHE A 129 19.33 -8.26 -4.81
CA PHE A 129 19.79 -8.69 -3.50
C PHE A 129 21.22 -9.20 -3.60
N ASN A 130 22.19 -8.43 -3.09
CA ASN A 130 23.62 -8.77 -3.12
C ASN A 130 24.11 -9.14 -4.54
N SER A 131 24.13 -10.43 -4.87
CA SER A 131 24.60 -11.01 -6.14
C SER A 131 23.49 -11.56 -7.04
N PHE A 132 22.23 -11.46 -6.61
CA PHE A 132 21.07 -11.97 -7.36
C PHE A 132 20.21 -10.81 -7.86
N GLU A 133 19.77 -10.91 -9.10
CA GLU A 133 18.81 -10.00 -9.72
C GLU A 133 17.60 -10.81 -10.20
N TYR A 134 16.42 -10.46 -9.70
CA TYR A 134 15.16 -11.07 -10.10
C TYR A 134 14.27 -10.02 -10.74
N SER A 135 13.52 -10.41 -11.76
CA SER A 135 12.55 -9.53 -12.41
C SER A 135 11.13 -10.12 -12.38
N PRO A 136 10.55 -10.34 -11.18
CA PRO A 136 9.27 -11.02 -11.10
C PRO A 136 8.13 -10.18 -11.66
N LEU A 137 7.15 -10.89 -12.23
CA LEU A 137 5.87 -10.34 -12.64
C LEU A 137 4.81 -10.73 -11.61
N GLU A 138 4.11 -9.73 -11.07
CA GLU A 138 3.05 -9.96 -10.10
C GLU A 138 1.69 -9.58 -10.68
N ALA A 139 0.72 -10.48 -10.64
CA ALA A 139 -0.68 -10.17 -10.87
C ALA A 139 -1.43 -10.16 -9.54
N SER A 140 -2.26 -9.15 -9.30
CA SER A 140 -2.89 -8.93 -8.00
C SER A 140 -4.35 -8.49 -8.13
N VAL A 141 -5.15 -8.91 -7.17
CA VAL A 141 -6.53 -8.43 -6.95
C VAL A 141 -6.69 -8.09 -5.48
N SER A 142 -7.26 -6.92 -5.20
CA SER A 142 -7.53 -6.46 -3.84
C SER A 142 -8.96 -5.99 -3.67
N TYR A 143 -9.51 -6.29 -2.50
CA TYR A 143 -10.84 -5.96 -2.05
C TYR A 143 -10.72 -5.02 -0.86
N HIS A 144 -11.32 -3.83 -0.94
CA HIS A 144 -11.25 -2.79 0.07
C HIS A 144 -12.64 -2.53 0.63
N PHE A 145 -12.80 -2.55 1.95
CA PHE A 145 -14.08 -2.28 2.59
C PHE A 145 -13.97 -1.01 3.44
N ARG A 146 -15.10 -0.34 3.67
CA ARG A 146 -15.17 0.84 4.54
C ARG A 146 -16.41 0.78 5.42
N PHE A 147 -16.21 0.69 6.73
CA PHE A 147 -17.32 0.68 7.68
C PHE A 147 -17.80 2.09 8.00
N ARG A 148 -19.12 2.29 8.16
CA ARG A 148 -19.72 3.63 8.35
C ARG A 148 -19.38 4.29 9.69
N LYS A 149 -19.19 3.51 10.75
CA LYS A 149 -19.03 4.02 12.13
C LYS A 149 -17.58 4.12 12.60
N LYS A 150 -16.64 3.50 11.89
CA LYS A 150 -15.24 3.47 12.26
C LYS A 150 -14.44 3.99 11.07
N GLU A 151 -13.46 4.86 11.31
CA GLU A 151 -12.49 5.28 10.29
C GLU A 151 -11.53 4.13 9.95
N ILE A 152 -12.02 2.89 9.87
CA ILE A 152 -11.28 1.67 9.58
C ILE A 152 -11.68 1.18 8.20
N LYS A 153 -10.67 0.86 7.40
CA LYS A 153 -10.78 0.33 6.04
C LYS A 153 -10.00 -0.98 5.96
N PRO A 154 -10.62 -2.14 6.22
CA PRO A 154 -9.94 -3.40 6.00
C PRO A 154 -9.79 -3.66 4.50
N PHE A 155 -8.79 -4.44 4.16
CA PHE A 155 -8.56 -4.92 2.81
C PHE A 155 -8.04 -6.36 2.82
N ILE A 156 -8.28 -7.02 1.69
CA ILE A 156 -7.77 -8.35 1.37
C ILE A 156 -7.17 -8.25 -0.01
N GLN A 157 -5.90 -8.60 -0.17
CA GLN A 157 -5.20 -8.66 -1.43
C GLN A 157 -4.67 -10.08 -1.63
N LEU A 158 -4.89 -10.60 -2.83
CA LEU A 158 -4.28 -11.82 -3.30
C LEU A 158 -3.41 -11.47 -4.51
N SER A 159 -2.18 -11.92 -4.50
CA SER A 159 -1.23 -11.73 -5.58
C SER A 159 -0.64 -13.08 -6.00
N TYR A 160 -0.33 -13.23 -7.27
CA TYR A 160 0.46 -14.32 -7.82
C TYR A 160 1.74 -13.73 -8.40
N VAL A 161 2.89 -14.27 -8.00
CA VAL A 161 4.21 -13.79 -8.38
C VAL A 161 4.90 -14.88 -9.20
N ASP A 162 5.21 -14.53 -10.45
CA ASP A 162 6.04 -15.33 -11.34
C ASP A 162 7.47 -14.79 -11.30
N PHE A 163 8.42 -15.59 -10.81
CA PHE A 163 9.82 -15.18 -10.72
C PHE A 163 10.56 -15.28 -12.05
N ASN A 164 9.98 -15.95 -13.04
CA ASN A 164 10.59 -16.22 -14.35
C ASN A 164 12.02 -16.82 -14.22
N ASP A 165 12.22 -17.63 -13.18
CA ASP A 165 13.46 -18.32 -12.84
C ASP A 165 13.10 -19.74 -12.40
N GLU A 166 13.63 -20.75 -13.09
CA GLU A 166 13.32 -22.16 -12.81
C GLU A 166 13.82 -22.62 -11.43
N SER A 167 14.69 -21.85 -10.78
CA SER A 167 15.20 -22.15 -9.43
C SER A 167 14.29 -21.67 -8.31
N ILE A 168 13.24 -20.88 -8.62
CA ILE A 168 12.32 -20.32 -7.65
C ILE A 168 10.88 -20.66 -8.02
N ASP A 169 10.21 -21.37 -7.12
CA ASP A 169 8.78 -21.64 -7.30
C ASP A 169 7.97 -20.35 -7.28
N ASN A 170 7.02 -20.26 -8.20
CA ASN A 170 6.03 -19.20 -8.22
C ASN A 170 5.20 -19.20 -6.93
N GLN A 171 4.88 -18.00 -6.44
CA GLN A 171 4.27 -17.84 -5.11
C GLN A 171 2.91 -17.16 -5.20
N THR A 172 1.94 -17.64 -4.43
CA THR A 172 0.72 -16.88 -4.17
C THR A 172 0.88 -16.13 -2.85
N ILE A 173 0.77 -14.80 -2.87
CA ILE A 173 0.86 -13.96 -1.69
C ILE A 173 -0.54 -13.55 -1.25
N LEU A 174 -0.85 -13.82 0.02
CA LEU A 174 -2.01 -13.29 0.71
C LEU A 174 -1.59 -12.11 1.58
N ASN A 175 -2.22 -10.96 1.38
CA ASN A 175 -2.02 -9.75 2.17
C ASN A 175 -3.35 -9.29 2.77
N LEU A 176 -3.47 -9.36 4.09
CA LEU A 176 -4.67 -9.00 4.84
C LEU A 176 -4.35 -7.82 5.73
N GLY A 177 -5.16 -6.77 5.70
CA GLY A 177 -4.87 -5.64 6.57
C GLY A 177 -6.03 -4.71 6.80
N ALA A 178 -5.75 -3.64 7.54
CA ALA A 178 -6.66 -2.54 7.74
C ALA A 178 -5.92 -1.24 7.91
N PHE A 179 -6.50 -0.16 7.39
CA PHE A 179 -6.08 1.20 7.64
C PHE A 179 -7.07 1.88 8.55
N SER A 180 -6.59 2.54 9.60
CA SER A 180 -7.37 3.39 10.47
C SER A 180 -6.86 4.82 10.46
N LYS A 181 -7.76 5.79 10.54
CA LYS A 181 -7.41 7.20 10.76
C LYS A 181 -7.80 7.60 12.19
N ILE A 182 -6.92 8.34 12.85
CA ILE A 182 -7.12 8.96 14.16
C ILE A 182 -6.59 10.39 14.05
N ASN A 183 -7.48 11.38 13.95
CA ASN A 183 -7.13 12.79 13.72
C ASN A 183 -6.24 12.96 12.47
N LYS A 184 -5.01 13.46 12.63
CA LYS A 184 -4.02 13.64 11.55
C LYS A 184 -3.13 12.41 11.34
N LEU A 185 -3.28 11.34 12.13
CA LEU A 185 -2.50 10.11 11.99
C LEU A 185 -3.32 9.05 11.24
N SER A 186 -2.67 8.36 10.31
CA SER A 186 -3.15 7.14 9.65
C SER A 186 -2.26 5.99 10.08
N ILE A 187 -2.87 4.90 10.51
CA ILE A 187 -2.19 3.67 10.94
C ILE A 187 -2.70 2.55 10.04
N GLY A 188 -1.81 1.92 9.29
CA GLY A 188 -2.08 0.67 8.59
C GLY A 188 -1.42 -0.49 9.30
N THR A 189 -2.10 -1.63 9.33
CA THR A 189 -1.52 -2.90 9.79
C THR A 189 -1.91 -3.96 8.79
N ASN A 190 -0.95 -4.78 8.38
CA ASN A 190 -1.20 -5.84 7.43
C ASN A 190 -0.34 -7.07 7.71
N ILE A 191 -0.88 -8.25 7.49
CA ILE A 191 -0.18 -9.52 7.55
C ILE A 191 0.00 -9.98 6.11
N VAL A 192 1.23 -10.30 5.74
CA VAL A 192 1.57 -10.81 4.42
C VAL A 192 2.15 -12.19 4.59
N SER A 193 1.68 -13.14 3.78
CA SER A 193 2.21 -14.50 3.77
C SER A 193 2.07 -15.19 2.43
N TYR A 194 2.88 -16.21 2.20
CA TYR A 194 2.60 -17.19 1.15
C TYR A 194 1.36 -18.01 1.51
N PHE A 195 0.42 -18.10 0.57
CA PHE A 195 -0.88 -18.72 0.75
C PHE A 195 -0.76 -20.24 0.87
N GLU A 196 0.16 -20.84 0.11
CA GLU A 196 0.46 -22.26 0.13
C GLU A 196 1.02 -22.68 1.50
N LYS A 197 2.02 -21.94 2.01
CA LYS A 197 2.60 -22.18 3.33
C LYS A 197 1.57 -22.06 4.46
N LEU A 198 0.69 -21.06 4.40
CA LEU A 198 -0.41 -20.92 5.37
C LEU A 198 -1.35 -22.12 5.38
N LYS A 199 -1.63 -22.76 4.23
CA LYS A 199 -2.47 -23.97 4.18
C LYS A 199 -1.78 -25.16 4.84
N GLU A 200 -0.47 -25.22 4.74
CA GLU A 200 0.37 -26.28 5.33
C GLU A 200 0.65 -26.06 6.82
N GLY A 201 0.25 -24.90 7.36
CA GLY A 201 0.54 -24.51 8.74
C GLY A 201 1.97 -24.02 8.96
N ASP A 202 2.69 -23.72 7.87
CA ASP A 202 4.04 -23.18 7.88
C ASP A 202 3.99 -21.64 7.82
N ASP A 203 4.66 -20.98 8.77
CA ASP A 203 4.76 -19.53 8.90
C ASP A 203 6.10 -18.95 8.44
N SER A 204 6.97 -19.78 7.82
CA SER A 204 8.33 -19.42 7.41
C SER A 204 8.44 -18.26 6.40
N PHE A 205 7.32 -17.73 5.91
CA PHE A 205 7.23 -16.45 5.21
C PHE A 205 5.97 -15.67 5.60
N SER A 206 5.75 -15.44 6.89
CA SER A 206 4.72 -14.53 7.39
C SER A 206 5.35 -13.31 8.03
N TYR A 207 4.95 -12.11 7.63
CA TYR A 207 5.33 -10.90 8.34
C TYR A 207 4.12 -10.00 8.63
N LEU A 208 4.18 -9.36 9.79
CA LEU A 208 3.29 -8.26 10.15
C LEU A 208 3.96 -6.96 9.72
N GLY A 209 3.34 -6.27 8.76
CA GLY A 209 3.66 -4.90 8.41
C GLY A 209 2.83 -3.91 9.23
N VAL A 210 3.49 -2.87 9.73
CA VAL A 210 2.82 -1.71 10.33
C VAL A 210 3.23 -0.47 9.57
N SER A 211 2.25 0.29 9.09
CA SER A 211 2.44 1.59 8.46
C SER A 211 1.89 2.73 9.30
N LEU A 212 2.68 3.79 9.44
CA LEU A 212 2.30 5.00 10.15
C LEU A 212 2.52 6.18 9.22
N SER A 213 1.47 6.97 8.99
CA SER A 213 1.49 8.14 8.12
C SER A 213 0.81 9.34 8.78
N TYR A 214 1.39 10.53 8.63
CA TYR A 214 0.83 11.76 9.22
C TYR A 214 0.38 12.75 8.16
N ILE A 215 -0.84 13.27 8.27
CA ILE A 215 -1.45 14.19 7.29
C ILE A 215 -1.12 15.63 7.72
N PHE A 216 -0.29 16.32 6.93
CA PHE A 216 -0.05 17.75 7.09
C PHE A 216 -1.11 18.55 6.32
N ASP A 217 -2.26 18.77 6.96
CA ASP A 217 -3.17 19.87 6.58
C ASP A 217 -2.62 21.20 7.11
#